data_AF-A0A376U7B4-F1
#
_entry.id   AF-A0A376U7B4-F1
#
_cell.length_a   1.000
_cell.length_b   1.000
_cell.length_c   1.000
_cell.angle_alpha   90.00
_cell.angle_beta   90.00
_cell.angle_gamma   90.00
#
_symmetry.space_group_name_H-M   'P 1'
#
loop_
_entity.id
_entity.type
_entity.pdbx_description
1 polymer ?
#
loop_
_entity_poly.entity_id
_entity_poly.type
_entity_poly.pdbx_seq_one_letter_code
_entity_poly.pdbx_strand_id
1 'polypeptide(L)' 'MKILVYGINYSPELTGIGKYTGEMVEWLAAQGHEVRVITAPPYYPQWQWARTIPPGATNEKRGPPRCGAARCMCQNSRAP' A
#
# COMPACT_ATOMS: atom_id res chain seq x y z
N MET A 1 -5.58 -13.09 -13.87
CA MET A 1 -6.38 -11.86 -14.13
C MET A 1 -5.58 -10.64 -13.71
N LYS A 2 -5.89 -9.45 -14.25
CA LYS A 2 -5.32 -8.17 -13.79
C LYS A 2 -6.33 -7.46 -12.90
N ILE A 3 -5.93 -7.16 -11.67
CA ILE A 3 -6.81 -6.61 -10.64
C ILE A 3 -6.20 -5.30 -10.14
N LEU A 4 -6.98 -4.22 -10.19
CA LEU A 4 -6.64 -2.94 -9.59
C LEU A 4 -7.47 -2.76 -8.32
N VAL A 5 -6.80 -2.62 -7.18
CA VAL A 5 -7.43 -2.25 -5.92
C VAL A 5 -7.15 -0.78 -5.66
N TYR A 6 -8.21 0.02 -5.59
CA TYR A 6 -8.14 1.45 -5.35
C TYR A 6 -8.89 1.80 -4.07
N GLY A 7 -8.20 2.36 -3.10
CA GLY A 7 -8.81 2.69 -1.81
C GLY A 7 -7.85 3.36 -0.86
N ILE A 8 -8.38 4.20 0.02
CA ILE A 8 -7.57 5.00 0.94
C ILE A 8 -6.96 4.19 2.10
N ASN A 9 -7.54 3.04 2.43
CA ASN A 9 -7.14 2.19 3.56
C ASN A 9 -6.47 0.93 3.04
N TYR A 10 -5.24 0.68 3.46
CA TYR A 10 -4.47 -0.49 3.02
C TYR A 10 -3.46 -0.90 4.10
N SER A 11 -2.76 -2.02 3.88
CA SER A 11 -1.65 -2.44 4.74
C SER A 11 -0.59 -1.34 4.89
N PRO A 12 0.08 -1.21 6.05
CA PRO A 12 -0.06 -1.99 7.29
C PRO A 12 -1.06 -1.47 8.33
N GLU A 13 -2.27 -1.01 7.95
CA GLU A 13 -3.32 -0.80 8.96
C GLU A 13 -3.58 -2.11 9.74
N LEU A 14 -3.45 -2.07 11.07
CA LEU A 14 -3.51 -3.27 11.92
C LEU A 14 -4.93 -3.85 12.04
N THR A 15 -5.94 -3.03 11.83
CA THR A 15 -7.36 -3.36 12.04
C THR A 15 -8.20 -2.84 10.88
N GLY A 16 -9.48 -3.20 10.82
CA GLY A 16 -10.43 -2.57 9.90
C GLY A 16 -10.16 -2.83 8.43
N ILE A 17 -10.35 -1.79 7.60
CA ILE A 17 -10.42 -1.90 6.14
C ILE A 17 -9.04 -2.21 5.56
N GLY A 18 -7.98 -1.57 6.04
CA GLY A 18 -6.64 -1.78 5.50
C GLY A 18 -6.07 -3.17 5.79
N LYS A 19 -6.41 -3.78 6.94
CA LYS A 19 -6.09 -5.19 7.24
C LYS A 19 -6.78 -6.12 6.24
N TYR A 20 -8.10 -5.99 6.11
CA TYR A 20 -8.88 -6.80 5.18
C TYR A 20 -8.38 -6.66 3.74
N THR A 21 -8.17 -5.43 3.28
CA THR A 21 -7.72 -5.14 1.92
C THR A 21 -6.31 -5.68 1.67
N GLY A 22 -5.42 -5.60 2.67
CA GLY A 22 -4.09 -6.18 2.63
C GLY A 22 -4.11 -7.70 2.46
N GLU A 23 -4.79 -8.41 3.37
CA GLU A 23 -4.89 -9.87 3.36
C GLU A 23 -5.61 -10.40 2.11
N MET A 24 -6.64 -9.69 1.64
CA MET A 24 -7.34 -10.00 0.39
C MET A 24 -6.40 -9.90 -0.81
N VAL A 25 -5.60 -8.85 -0.89
CA VAL A 25 -4.65 -8.65 -2.00
C VAL A 25 -3.54 -9.70 -1.98
N GLU A 26 -3.02 -10.04 -0.80
CA GLU A 26 -2.05 -11.12 -0.65
C GLU A 26 -2.61 -12.46 -1.11
N TRP A 27 -3.85 -12.78 -0.71
CA TRP A 27 -4.54 -13.99 -1.16
C TRP A 27 -4.73 -14.02 -2.67
N LEU A 28 -5.21 -12.92 -3.28
CA LEU A 28 -5.40 -12.82 -4.73
C LEU A 28 -4.08 -12.98 -5.49
N ALA A 29 -2.98 -12.40 -5.00
CA ALA A 29 -1.66 -12.57 -5.58
C ALA A 29 -1.17 -14.03 -5.47
N ALA A 30 -1.44 -14.69 -4.33
CA ALA A 30 -1.14 -16.11 -4.14
C ALA A 30 -1.93 -17.04 -5.08
N GLN A 31 -3.11 -16.62 -5.54
CA GLN A 31 -3.89 -17.31 -6.58
C GLN A 31 -3.35 -17.07 -8.02
N GLY A 32 -2.22 -16.38 -8.19
CA GLY A 32 -1.61 -16.12 -9.49
C GLY A 32 -2.23 -14.94 -10.25
N HIS A 33 -2.93 -14.04 -9.56
CA HIS A 33 -3.43 -12.80 -10.17
C HIS A 33 -2.37 -11.68 -10.15
N GLU A 34 -2.35 -10.87 -11.20
CA GLU A 34 -1.55 -9.64 -11.23
C GLU A 34 -2.33 -8.56 -10.49
N VAL A 35 -1.94 -8.28 -9.25
CA VAL A 35 -2.63 -7.31 -8.40
C VAL A 35 -1.79 -6.03 -8.26
N ARG A 36 -2.42 -4.89 -8.55
CA ARG A 36 -1.87 -3.56 -8.31
C ARG A 36 -2.75 -2.84 -7.32
N VAL A 37 -2.14 -2.13 -6.38
CA VAL A 37 -2.85 -1.36 -5.37
C VAL A 37 -2.47 0.10 -5.49
N ILE A 38 -3.45 0.97 -5.43
CA ILE A 38 -3.25 2.42 -5.30
C ILE A 38 -3.94 2.83 -4.00
N THR A 39 -3.15 3.36 -3.06
CA THR A 39 -3.64 3.71 -1.73
C THR A 39 -3.09 5.02 -1.20
N ALA A 40 -3.77 5.63 -0.24
CA ALA A 40 -3.36 6.91 0.31
C ALA A 40 -2.02 6.79 1.07
N PRO A 41 -1.25 7.89 1.18
CA PRO A 41 -0.13 7.94 2.11
C PRO A 41 -0.60 7.62 3.54
N PRO A 42 0.26 7.02 4.38
CA PRO A 42 -0.07 6.84 5.78
C PRO A 42 -0.43 8.15 6.46
N TYR A 43 -1.62 8.19 7.04
CA TYR A 43 -2.12 9.32 7.83
C TYR A 43 -2.37 8.94 9.30
N TYR A 44 -2.26 7.65 9.64
CA TYR A 44 -2.21 7.18 11.03
C TYR A 44 -0.76 7.07 11.53
N PRO A 45 -0.45 7.51 12.75
CA PRO A 45 0.92 7.46 13.31
C PRO A 45 1.56 6.07 13.28
N GLN A 46 0.76 5.03 13.52
CA GLN A 46 1.17 3.63 13.53
C GLN A 46 1.29 3.00 12.14
N TRP A 47 0.75 3.65 11.10
CA TRP A 47 0.84 3.17 9.73
C TRP A 47 2.21 3.56 9.17
N GLN A 48 3.19 2.66 9.30
CA GLN A 48 4.57 2.93 8.90
C GLN A 48 4.96 2.08 7.69
N TRP A 49 5.38 2.73 6.61
CA TRP A 49 5.95 2.04 5.46
C TRP A 49 7.43 1.83 5.75
N ALA A 50 7.86 0.57 5.87
CA ALA A 50 9.24 0.27 6.23
C ALA A 50 10.24 0.85 5.21
N ARG A 51 10.90 1.97 5.56
CA ARG A 51 12.35 2.12 5.79
C ARG A 51 12.64 3.62 6.00
N THR A 52 12.71 4.03 7.26
CA THR A 52 13.27 5.32 7.71
C THR A 52 12.63 6.56 7.07
N ILE A 53 11.51 7.02 7.63
CA ILE A 53 10.96 8.35 7.31
C ILE A 53 11.71 9.38 8.17
N PRO A 54 12.57 10.25 7.61
CA PRO A 54 13.10 11.37 8.38
C PRO A 54 11.95 12.33 8.75
N PRO A 55 12.00 12.98 9.93
CA PRO A 55 10.99 13.96 10.31
C PRO A 55 10.81 15.00 9.20
N GLY A 56 9.61 15.13 8.64
CA GLY A 56 9.30 16.10 7.58
C GLY A 56 9.40 15.59 6.13
N ALA A 57 9.56 14.29 5.86
CA ALA A 57 9.59 13.79 4.49
C ALA A 57 8.22 13.93 3.76
N THR A 58 8.22 14.69 2.67
CA THR A 58 7.08 14.87 1.75
C THR A 58 6.77 13.58 0.98
N ASN A 59 5.55 13.47 0.43
CA ASN A 59 5.08 12.29 -0.30
C ASN A 59 5.95 11.89 -1.51
N GLU A 60 6.71 12.83 -2.08
CA GLU A 60 7.56 12.62 -3.27
C GLU A 60 8.82 11.78 -3.00
N LYS A 61 9.26 11.66 -1.73
CA LYS A 61 10.46 10.90 -1.36
C LYS A 61 10.16 9.51 -0.80
N ARG A 62 8.90 9.08 -0.82
CA ARG A 62 8.48 7.76 -0.35
C ARG A 62 8.69 6.76 -1.48
N GLY A 63 9.65 5.85 -1.32
CA GLY A 63 9.73 4.66 -2.15
C GLY A 63 8.40 3.88 -2.10
N PRO A 64 8.09 3.02 -3.09
CA PRO A 64 6.84 2.27 -3.08
C PRO A 64 6.74 1.47 -1.77
N PRO A 65 5.56 1.44 -1.13
CA PRO A 65 5.38 0.62 0.06
C PRO A 65 5.63 -0.84 -0.31
N ARG A 66 6.30 -1.55 0.59
CA ARG A 66 6.33 -3.01 0.50
C ARG A 66 4.97 -3.55 0.94
N CYS A 67 4.14 -3.88 -0.04
CA CYS A 67 2.80 -4.45 0.15
C CYS A 67 2.79 -5.96 -0.08
N GLY A 68 3.74 -6.68 0.55
CA GLY A 68 3.88 -8.11 0.33
C GLY A 68 4.04 -8.46 -1.16
N ALA A 69 3.15 -9.31 -1.66
CA ALA A 69 3.16 -9.84 -3.03
C ALA A 69 2.63 -8.87 -4.10
N ALA A 70 1.98 -7.75 -3.73
CA ALA A 70 1.41 -6.80 -4.67
C ALA A 70 2.29 -5.56 -4.90
N ARG A 71 2.22 -5.02 -6.12
CA ARG A 71 2.82 -3.70 -6.40
C ARG A 71 1.87 -2.62 -5.93
N CYS A 72 2.30 -1.87 -4.93
CA CYS A 72 1.56 -0.72 -4.43
C CYS A 72 2.14 0.60 -4.92
N MET A 73 1.26 1.56 -5.13
CA MET A 73 1.58 2.95 -5.40
C MET A 73 0.82 3.87 -4.44
N CYS A 74 1.43 4.99 -4.09
CA CYS A 74 0.79 6.04 -3.32
C CYS A 74 -0.17 6.83 -4.23
N GLN A 75 -1.36 7.12 -3.74
CA GLN A 75 -2.25 8.11 -4.33
C GLN A 75 -1.53 9.46 -4.20
N ASN A 76 -1.21 10.08 -5.33
CA ASN A 76 -0.37 11.29 -5.47
C ASN A 76 1.15 11.09 -5.50
N SER A 77 1.69 9.87 -5.45
CA SER A 77 3.06 9.64 -5.94
C SER A 77 3.00 9.61 -7.47
N ARG A 78 3.77 10.46 -8.15
CA ARG A 78 3.94 10.37 -9.60
C ARG A 78 4.39 8.95 -9.91
N ALA A 79 3.65 8.25 -10.77
CA ALA A 79 4.10 6.95 -11.29
C ALA A 79 5.46 7.16 -11.98
N PRO A 80 6.40 6.20 -11.90
CA PRO A 80 7.49 6.14 -12.87
C PRO A 80 6.92 5.96 -14.28
#